data_AF-A0A9E2BZG5-F1
#
_entry.id   AF-A0A9E2BZG5-F1
#
_cell.length_a   1.000
_cell.length_b   1.000
_cell.length_c   1.000
_cell.angle_alpha   90.00
_cell.angle_beta   90.00
_cell.angle_gamma   90.00
#
_symmetry.space_group_name_H-M   'P 1'
#
loop_
_entity.id
_entity.type
_entity.pdbx_description
1 polymer ?
#
loop_
_entity_poly.entity_id
_entity_poly.type
_entity_poly.pdbx_seq_one_letter_code
_entity_poly.pdbx_strand_id
1 'polypeptide(L)'
;MTINNIKTTLLALVFLTSAAAAAPQAWFHPDGTLHYYEAISVPDGISWDEANLLSSNSGGYLATVTSQAENDLIFDLVDDPSYWYQRDGGIQNGPFFGGFQLDGSVEPAGGWRWISGEDFMYTNWGQNQPSNTNNDQNRVFFGGTETNRTSTWSDISKNISLLSGFVVEYSAEEQTMGLFQYDVAASFEGYNLFAPQNSNNVYLIDNWGRLVNEWVTESDQGNSAYLLENGHLLRTVQIDNERFAAGGYTGKIEEYDWDGNLIWEFTHSSDTYMHHHDLAYLPNGNVLILAWELKTEEEAIQAGRDPEKLPEGELWPDYIFEVEPTFPSGGNIVWEWHVWDHMIQDFDATKDNFGVVEDHPELIDVNFHSHGTYVADWQHGNAIDYNAELDQIIYSVWGFDEFWIIDHSTTSEESAAHTGGNRGKGGDLLYRWGNPLAYRAGALEDQKLFNQHNPHWIASSLPGAGNILVFNNGNGRIGGNYSSVEELTLPSDGFGNYIMPLPGEAFGPEEPTWMYVAEPPETFYAAFISGASRQPNGNTLICSGPQGKLFEVTSVGEKVWEYIV
;
A
#
# COMPACT_ATOMS: atom_id res chain seq x y z
N MET A 1 -35.14 0.19 33.54
CA MET A 1 -35.37 1.53 32.97
C MET A 1 -34.00 2.01 32.49
N THR A 2 -33.62 2.00 31.22
CA THR A 2 -34.15 1.41 29.99
C THR A 2 -32.90 1.22 29.14
N ILE A 3 -32.68 0.01 28.62
CA ILE A 3 -31.58 -0.31 27.71
C ILE A 3 -31.91 0.38 26.39
N ASN A 4 -31.08 1.34 25.97
CA ASN A 4 -31.16 1.89 24.61
C ASN A 4 -30.50 0.88 23.66
N ASN A 5 -31.33 0.01 23.10
CA ASN A 5 -30.99 -0.79 21.92
C ASN A 5 -30.65 0.18 20.78
N ILE A 6 -29.37 0.32 20.46
CA ILE A 6 -28.95 0.77 19.14
C ILE A 6 -29.29 -0.39 18.21
N LYS A 7 -30.45 -0.28 17.56
CA LYS A 7 -30.82 -1.15 16.45
C LYS A 7 -29.73 -0.99 15.40
N THR A 8 -29.04 -2.08 15.10
CA THR A 8 -28.49 -2.36 13.79
C THR A 8 -29.57 -1.96 12.79
N THR A 9 -29.36 -0.84 12.08
CA THR A 9 -30.16 -0.57 10.90
C THR A 9 -29.61 -1.54 9.87
N LEU A 10 -30.13 -2.77 9.91
CA LEU A 10 -30.19 -3.61 8.73
C LEU A 10 -30.82 -2.69 7.70
N LEU A 11 -30.01 -2.20 6.75
CA LEU A 11 -30.51 -1.44 5.62
C LEU A 11 -31.58 -2.37 5.05
N ALA A 12 -32.84 -1.97 5.24
CA ALA A 12 -33.93 -2.69 4.63
C ALA A 12 -33.54 -2.73 3.16
N LEU A 13 -33.38 -3.94 2.60
CA LEU A 13 -33.60 -4.13 1.18
C LEU A 13 -34.93 -3.41 0.94
N VAL A 14 -34.85 -2.22 0.36
CA VAL A 14 -35.98 -1.64 -0.32
C VAL A 14 -36.17 -2.64 -1.44
N PHE A 15 -37.03 -3.63 -1.20
CA PHE A 15 -37.66 -4.36 -2.27
C PHE A 15 -38.39 -3.29 -3.07
N LEU A 16 -37.70 -2.76 -4.07
CA LEU A 16 -38.34 -2.16 -5.23
C LEU A 16 -39.38 -3.19 -5.66
N THR A 17 -40.63 -2.84 -5.45
CA THR A 17 -41.77 -3.65 -5.83
C THR A 17 -41.71 -3.87 -7.33
N SER A 18 -41.48 -5.13 -7.71
CA SER A 18 -41.45 -5.67 -9.08
C SER A 18 -40.54 -4.95 -10.08
N ALA A 19 -39.22 -5.07 -9.92
CA ALA A 19 -38.34 -5.04 -11.08
C ALA A 19 -38.56 -6.33 -11.89
N ALA A 20 -39.00 -6.19 -13.14
CA ALA A 20 -39.04 -7.29 -14.09
C ALA A 20 -37.74 -7.26 -14.90
N ALA A 21 -36.96 -8.34 -14.85
CA ALA A 21 -35.75 -8.50 -15.64
C ALA A 21 -36.03 -9.31 -16.91
N ALA A 22 -35.44 -8.90 -18.03
CA ALA A 22 -35.38 -9.73 -19.22
C ALA A 22 -34.36 -10.86 -19.04
N ALA A 23 -34.51 -11.96 -19.78
CA ALA A 23 -33.53 -13.05 -19.74
C ALA A 23 -32.16 -12.54 -20.24
N PRO A 24 -31.06 -12.82 -19.52
CA PRO A 24 -29.75 -12.27 -19.86
C PRO A 24 -29.31 -12.68 -21.27
N GLN A 25 -28.80 -11.73 -22.04
CA GLN A 25 -28.25 -11.97 -23.38
C GLN A 25 -26.75 -12.15 -23.30
N ALA A 26 -26.26 -13.28 -23.83
CA ALA A 26 -24.84 -13.57 -23.87
C ALA A 26 -24.13 -12.83 -25.02
N TRP A 27 -22.95 -12.33 -24.76
CA TRP A 27 -22.11 -11.60 -25.70
C TRP A 27 -20.65 -12.04 -25.53
N PHE A 28 -19.94 -12.24 -26.64
CA PHE A 28 -18.50 -12.43 -26.60
C PHE A 28 -17.83 -11.13 -26.96
N HIS A 29 -17.06 -10.58 -26.03
CA HIS A 29 -16.24 -9.40 -26.30
C HIS A 29 -15.14 -9.74 -27.31
N PRO A 30 -14.56 -8.73 -27.99
CA PRO A 30 -13.48 -8.93 -28.96
C PRO A 30 -12.23 -9.62 -28.38
N ASP A 31 -12.03 -9.55 -27.08
CA ASP A 31 -10.96 -10.21 -26.32
C ASP A 31 -11.22 -11.71 -26.06
N GLY A 32 -12.43 -12.19 -26.36
CA GLY A 32 -12.85 -13.58 -26.20
C GLY A 32 -13.56 -13.88 -24.87
N THR A 33 -13.72 -12.90 -23.99
CA THR A 33 -14.45 -13.06 -22.74
C THR A 33 -15.96 -13.14 -22.99
N LEU A 34 -16.66 -13.92 -22.16
CA LEU A 34 -18.11 -14.10 -22.25
C LEU A 34 -18.79 -13.21 -21.23
N HIS A 35 -19.65 -12.32 -21.69
CA HIS A 35 -20.41 -11.39 -20.87
C HIS A 35 -21.92 -11.64 -21.02
N TYR A 36 -22.69 -11.20 -20.04
CA TYR A 36 -24.14 -11.27 -20.02
C TYR A 36 -24.74 -9.92 -19.72
N TYR A 37 -25.74 -9.52 -20.51
CA TYR A 37 -26.46 -8.26 -20.34
C TYR A 37 -27.87 -8.50 -19.82
N GLU A 38 -28.26 -7.79 -18.78
CA GLU A 38 -29.58 -7.83 -18.18
C GLU A 38 -30.16 -6.43 -18.07
N ALA A 39 -31.34 -6.21 -18.66
CA ALA A 39 -32.07 -4.95 -18.52
C ALA A 39 -33.03 -5.02 -17.33
N ILE A 40 -32.94 -4.03 -16.44
CA ILE A 40 -33.74 -3.92 -15.23
C ILE A 40 -34.73 -2.77 -15.41
N SER A 41 -36.02 -3.09 -15.27
CA SER A 41 -37.10 -2.09 -15.30
C SER A 41 -37.36 -1.56 -13.89
N VAL A 42 -37.41 -0.23 -13.76
CA VAL A 42 -37.72 0.49 -12.52
C VAL A 42 -38.81 1.53 -12.81
N PRO A 43 -40.10 1.12 -12.84
CA PRO A 43 -41.19 2.00 -13.28
C PRO A 43 -41.35 3.29 -12.49
N ASP A 44 -40.92 3.29 -11.22
CA ASP A 44 -41.01 4.45 -10.32
C ASP A 44 -39.84 5.46 -10.50
N GLY A 45 -38.89 5.14 -11.38
CA GLY A 45 -37.70 5.94 -11.63
C GLY A 45 -36.48 5.50 -10.81
N ILE A 46 -35.29 5.72 -11.37
CA ILE A 46 -34.01 5.47 -10.71
C ILE A 46 -32.99 6.55 -11.09
N SER A 47 -32.06 6.87 -10.19
CA SER A 47 -30.86 7.67 -10.50
C SER A 47 -29.71 6.80 -11.01
N TRP A 48 -28.72 7.40 -11.68
CA TRP A 48 -27.56 6.65 -12.17
C TRP A 48 -26.74 6.05 -11.02
N ASP A 49 -26.53 6.79 -9.92
CA ASP A 49 -25.74 6.33 -8.78
C ASP A 49 -26.45 5.15 -8.06
N GLU A 50 -27.77 5.20 -7.93
CA GLU A 50 -28.57 4.06 -7.42
C GLU A 50 -28.50 2.85 -8.36
N ALA A 51 -28.57 3.07 -9.66
CA ALA A 51 -28.45 2.01 -10.66
C ALA A 51 -27.06 1.34 -10.58
N ASN A 52 -26.00 2.14 -10.46
CA ASN A 52 -24.62 1.65 -10.29
C ASN A 52 -24.48 0.80 -9.02
N LEU A 53 -25.01 1.27 -7.90
CA LEU A 53 -25.00 0.53 -6.64
C LEU A 53 -25.79 -0.79 -6.72
N LEU A 54 -26.92 -0.81 -7.43
CA LEU A 54 -27.69 -2.03 -7.62
C LEU A 54 -26.94 -3.03 -8.52
N SER A 55 -26.32 -2.56 -9.60
CA SER A 55 -25.49 -3.38 -10.47
C SER A 55 -24.33 -4.02 -9.72
N SER A 56 -23.59 -3.25 -8.90
CA SER A 56 -22.48 -3.79 -8.11
C SER A 56 -22.96 -4.82 -7.09
N ASN A 57 -24.09 -4.57 -6.43
CA ASN A 57 -24.68 -5.50 -5.45
C ASN A 57 -25.21 -6.80 -6.08
N SER A 58 -25.51 -6.81 -7.38
CA SER A 58 -25.89 -8.03 -8.10
C SER A 58 -24.69 -8.80 -8.67
N GLY A 59 -23.46 -8.33 -8.46
CA GLY A 59 -22.25 -8.96 -8.98
C GLY A 59 -21.93 -8.59 -10.43
N GLY A 60 -22.50 -7.50 -10.94
CA GLY A 60 -22.19 -6.91 -12.24
C GLY A 60 -21.79 -5.45 -12.12
N TYR A 61 -21.83 -4.72 -13.22
CA TYR A 61 -21.66 -3.27 -13.28
C TYR A 61 -22.60 -2.68 -14.34
N LEU A 62 -22.79 -1.36 -14.36
CA LEU A 62 -23.59 -0.75 -15.42
C LEU A 62 -22.93 -0.98 -16.78
N ALA A 63 -23.71 -1.48 -17.74
CA ALA A 63 -23.20 -1.98 -19.01
C ALA A 63 -22.34 -0.97 -19.77
N THR A 64 -21.32 -1.47 -20.45
CA THR A 64 -20.43 -0.67 -21.28
C THR A 64 -20.65 -1.00 -22.74
N VAL A 65 -20.21 -0.10 -23.63
CA VAL A 65 -20.46 -0.24 -25.06
C VAL A 65 -19.20 0.11 -25.83
N THR A 66 -18.49 -0.92 -26.27
CA THR A 66 -17.19 -0.84 -26.94
C THR A 66 -17.30 -1.03 -28.46
N SER A 67 -18.48 -1.42 -28.96
CA SER A 67 -18.71 -1.62 -30.40
C SER A 67 -20.15 -1.39 -30.86
N GLN A 68 -20.34 -1.21 -32.16
CA GLN A 68 -21.68 -1.08 -32.76
C GLN A 68 -22.54 -2.33 -32.54
N ALA A 69 -21.95 -3.52 -32.68
CA ALA A 69 -22.69 -4.76 -32.57
C ALA A 69 -23.16 -5.02 -31.11
N GLU A 70 -22.34 -4.61 -30.14
CA GLU A 70 -22.71 -4.60 -28.72
C GLU A 70 -23.80 -3.58 -28.42
N ASN A 71 -23.68 -2.36 -28.96
CA ASN A 71 -24.72 -1.34 -28.84
C ASN A 71 -26.08 -1.85 -29.36
N ASP A 72 -26.08 -2.50 -30.53
CA ASP A 72 -27.28 -3.03 -31.15
C ASP A 72 -27.89 -4.16 -30.30
N LEU A 73 -27.07 -5.05 -29.74
CA LEU A 73 -27.51 -6.10 -28.83
C LEU A 73 -28.15 -5.53 -27.56
N ILE A 74 -27.50 -4.55 -26.92
CA ILE A 74 -28.01 -3.91 -25.71
C ILE A 74 -29.31 -3.15 -26.04
N PHE A 75 -29.36 -2.47 -27.19
CA PHE A 75 -30.58 -1.78 -27.62
C PHE A 75 -31.74 -2.75 -27.85
N ASP A 76 -31.51 -3.89 -28.53
CA ASP A 76 -32.53 -4.91 -28.75
C ASP A 76 -33.10 -5.46 -27.43
N LEU A 77 -32.28 -5.53 -26.38
CA LEU A 77 -32.72 -5.92 -25.04
C LEU A 77 -33.67 -4.90 -24.40
N VAL A 78 -33.46 -3.62 -24.69
CA VAL A 78 -34.21 -2.51 -24.07
C VAL A 78 -35.26 -1.89 -24.98
N ASP A 79 -35.44 -2.32 -26.24
CA ASP A 79 -36.48 -1.81 -27.16
C ASP A 79 -37.92 -2.23 -26.77
N ASP A 80 -38.21 -2.18 -25.47
CA ASP A 80 -39.51 -2.43 -24.85
C ASP A 80 -39.93 -1.19 -24.02
N PRO A 81 -41.19 -0.72 -24.12
CA PRO A 81 -41.67 0.45 -23.37
C PRO A 81 -41.46 0.40 -21.85
N SER A 82 -41.34 -0.79 -21.25
CA SER A 82 -41.14 -0.95 -19.80
C SER A 82 -39.81 -0.40 -19.28
N TYR A 83 -38.81 -0.22 -20.14
CA TYR A 83 -37.52 0.37 -19.78
C TYR A 83 -37.41 1.86 -20.12
N TRP A 84 -38.44 2.46 -20.73
CA TRP A 84 -38.38 3.81 -21.27
C TRP A 84 -39.31 4.75 -20.52
N TYR A 85 -38.76 5.88 -20.10
CA TYR A 85 -39.49 6.98 -19.51
C TYR A 85 -39.97 7.94 -20.61
N GLN A 86 -41.26 8.23 -20.66
CA GLN A 86 -41.81 9.22 -21.58
C GLN A 86 -41.89 10.59 -20.90
N ARG A 87 -41.06 11.54 -21.34
CA ARG A 87 -41.07 12.92 -20.86
C ARG A 87 -42.26 13.69 -21.43
N ASP A 88 -42.67 14.76 -20.72
CA ASP A 88 -43.56 15.80 -21.26
C ASP A 88 -43.12 16.25 -22.67
N GLY A 89 -44.06 16.23 -23.61
CA GLY A 89 -43.78 16.43 -25.04
C GLY A 89 -43.62 15.14 -25.84
N GLY A 90 -43.65 13.98 -25.20
CA GLY A 90 -43.69 12.66 -25.84
C GLY A 90 -42.32 12.04 -26.13
N ILE A 91 -41.23 12.74 -25.85
CA ILE A 91 -39.85 12.26 -26.03
C ILE A 91 -39.61 11.03 -25.14
N GLN A 92 -39.07 9.97 -25.73
CA GLN A 92 -38.74 8.73 -25.03
C GLN A 92 -37.29 8.77 -24.56
N ASN A 93 -37.07 8.64 -23.25
CA ASN A 93 -35.76 8.48 -22.64
C ASN A 93 -35.57 7.04 -22.18
N GLY A 94 -34.55 6.38 -22.71
CA GLY A 94 -34.24 4.99 -22.43
C GLY A 94 -33.46 4.79 -21.14
N PRO A 95 -33.04 3.55 -20.87
CA PRO A 95 -32.37 3.20 -19.63
C PRO A 95 -30.94 3.74 -19.54
N PHE A 96 -30.43 3.84 -18.31
CA PHE A 96 -29.02 4.14 -18.03
C PHE A 96 -28.10 2.97 -18.40
N PHE A 97 -26.86 3.33 -18.73
CA PHE A 97 -25.73 2.40 -18.80
C PHE A 97 -24.45 3.14 -18.35
N GLY A 98 -23.32 2.44 -18.28
CA GLY A 98 -22.17 2.79 -17.44
C GLY A 98 -21.35 4.00 -17.86
N GLY A 99 -21.81 4.78 -18.83
CA GLY A 99 -21.10 5.96 -19.30
C GLY A 99 -21.32 7.15 -18.37
N PHE A 100 -20.24 7.82 -17.98
CA PHE A 100 -20.31 9.05 -17.18
C PHE A 100 -19.15 9.99 -17.50
N GLN A 101 -19.25 11.24 -17.07
CA GLN A 101 -18.22 12.25 -17.20
C GLN A 101 -17.81 12.75 -15.80
N LEU A 102 -16.51 12.96 -15.57
CA LEU A 102 -16.00 13.52 -14.31
C LEU A 102 -16.32 15.01 -14.19
N ASP A 103 -16.61 15.47 -12.98
CA ASP A 103 -16.86 16.89 -12.69
C ASP A 103 -15.62 17.73 -13.11
N GLY A 104 -15.84 18.78 -13.92
CA GLY A 104 -14.76 19.64 -14.44
C GLY A 104 -14.16 19.22 -15.79
N SER A 105 -14.70 18.17 -16.43
CA SER A 105 -14.30 17.75 -17.78
C SER A 105 -14.59 18.80 -18.86
N VAL A 106 -13.93 18.67 -20.02
CA VAL A 106 -14.16 19.57 -21.16
C VAL A 106 -15.49 19.25 -21.82
N GLU A 107 -16.41 20.19 -21.78
CA GLU A 107 -17.77 20.01 -22.28
C GLU A 107 -17.93 20.34 -23.78
N PRO A 108 -18.89 19.71 -24.49
CA PRO A 108 -19.81 18.67 -23.99
C PRO A 108 -19.28 17.23 -24.17
N ALA A 109 -18.20 17.03 -24.93
CA ALA A 109 -17.81 15.71 -25.44
C ALA A 109 -16.46 15.18 -24.93
N GLY A 110 -15.76 15.90 -24.05
CA GLY A 110 -14.50 15.45 -23.46
C GLY A 110 -14.70 14.77 -22.10
N GLY A 111 -13.79 13.87 -21.72
CA GLY A 111 -13.74 13.28 -20.37
C GLY A 111 -14.79 12.21 -20.05
N TRP A 112 -15.52 11.70 -21.05
CA TRP A 112 -16.40 10.55 -20.88
C TRP A 112 -15.61 9.26 -20.59
N ARG A 113 -16.14 8.42 -19.71
CA ARG A 113 -15.55 7.16 -19.25
C ARG A 113 -16.62 6.09 -19.06
N TRP A 114 -16.21 4.83 -19.22
CA TRP A 114 -17.00 3.68 -18.78
C TRP A 114 -16.72 3.35 -17.32
N ILE A 115 -17.75 2.89 -16.60
CA ILE A 115 -17.63 2.45 -15.21
C ILE A 115 -16.74 1.22 -15.04
N SER A 116 -16.60 0.39 -16.09
CA SER A 116 -15.71 -0.77 -16.12
C SER A 116 -14.21 -0.40 -16.20
N GLY A 117 -13.91 0.87 -16.53
CA GLY A 117 -12.55 1.31 -16.84
C GLY A 117 -12.13 1.10 -18.30
N GLU A 118 -12.97 0.46 -19.13
CA GLU A 118 -12.70 0.28 -20.56
C GLU A 118 -12.61 1.60 -21.32
N ASP A 119 -11.90 1.55 -22.45
CA ASP A 119 -11.67 2.69 -23.33
C ASP A 119 -12.98 3.23 -23.93
N PHE A 120 -13.27 4.51 -23.71
CA PHE A 120 -14.44 5.20 -24.26
C PHE A 120 -14.21 5.62 -25.73
N MET A 121 -13.98 4.63 -26.60
CA MET A 121 -13.56 4.85 -28.00
C MET A 121 -14.70 4.72 -29.00
N TYR A 122 -15.63 3.79 -28.77
CA TYR A 122 -16.86 3.70 -29.55
C TYR A 122 -17.88 4.67 -28.97
N THR A 123 -18.55 5.43 -29.84
CA THR A 123 -19.64 6.30 -29.44
C THR A 123 -20.81 6.20 -30.41
N ASN A 124 -22.04 6.15 -29.89
CA ASN A 124 -23.26 6.21 -30.69
C ASN A 124 -24.14 7.41 -30.34
N TRP A 125 -23.55 8.57 -30.11
CA TRP A 125 -24.29 9.78 -29.74
C TRP A 125 -25.36 10.16 -30.77
N GLY A 126 -26.54 10.54 -30.28
CA GLY A 126 -27.62 11.07 -31.09
C GLY A 126 -27.27 12.41 -31.73
N GLN A 127 -28.12 12.87 -32.65
CA GLN A 127 -27.88 14.13 -33.32
C GLN A 127 -27.83 15.30 -32.31
N ASN A 128 -26.73 16.05 -32.32
CA ASN A 128 -26.43 17.14 -31.38
C ASN A 128 -26.23 16.69 -29.92
N GLN A 129 -25.80 15.45 -29.70
CA GLN A 129 -25.42 14.91 -28.39
C GLN A 129 -23.91 14.59 -28.36
N PRO A 130 -23.26 14.56 -27.17
CA PRO A 130 -23.77 15.07 -25.90
C PRO A 130 -23.98 16.60 -25.99
N SER A 131 -24.98 17.10 -25.27
CA SER A 131 -25.45 18.49 -25.41
C SER A 131 -25.10 19.39 -24.23
N ASN A 132 -24.79 18.79 -23.08
CA ASN A 132 -24.55 19.46 -21.81
C ASN A 132 -25.56 20.58 -21.48
N THR A 133 -26.84 20.28 -21.66
CA THR A 133 -27.94 21.19 -21.34
C THR A 133 -27.86 21.61 -19.87
N ASN A 134 -27.94 22.91 -19.58
CA ASN A 134 -27.79 23.49 -18.24
C ASN A 134 -26.41 23.33 -17.57
N ASN A 135 -25.37 22.89 -18.30
CA ASN A 135 -24.03 22.63 -17.76
C ASN A 135 -24.02 21.59 -16.62
N ASP A 136 -24.90 20.59 -16.68
CA ASP A 136 -25.04 19.59 -15.63
C ASP A 136 -25.26 18.15 -16.11
N GLN A 137 -25.06 17.85 -17.41
CA GLN A 137 -25.33 16.52 -17.98
C GLN A 137 -24.06 15.69 -18.12
N ASN A 138 -23.97 14.62 -17.33
CA ASN A 138 -22.74 13.84 -17.15
C ASN A 138 -22.98 12.34 -16.97
N ARG A 139 -24.16 11.84 -17.36
CA ARG A 139 -24.55 10.42 -17.36
C ARG A 139 -25.11 10.02 -18.73
N VAL A 140 -24.73 8.86 -19.23
CA VAL A 140 -25.19 8.35 -20.54
C VAL A 140 -26.46 7.52 -20.39
N PHE A 141 -27.40 7.72 -21.31
CA PHE A 141 -28.60 6.90 -21.47
C PHE A 141 -28.96 6.75 -22.95
N PHE A 142 -29.84 5.81 -23.29
CA PHE A 142 -30.36 5.71 -24.65
C PHE A 142 -31.34 6.85 -24.95
N GLY A 143 -31.04 7.65 -25.95
CA GLY A 143 -31.91 8.72 -26.42
C GLY A 143 -33.07 8.18 -27.27
N GLY A 144 -34.14 8.96 -27.36
CA GLY A 144 -35.27 8.68 -28.24
C GLY A 144 -35.88 9.95 -28.79
N THR A 145 -36.88 9.76 -29.65
CA THR A 145 -37.67 10.82 -30.27
C THR A 145 -39.11 10.77 -29.75
N GLU A 146 -39.94 11.74 -30.14
CA GLU A 146 -41.37 11.74 -29.79
C GLU A 146 -42.12 10.49 -30.27
N THR A 147 -41.63 9.85 -31.34
CA THR A 147 -42.32 8.71 -31.98
C THR A 147 -41.58 7.39 -31.88
N ASN A 148 -40.25 7.42 -31.67
CA ASN A 148 -39.41 6.21 -31.72
C ASN A 148 -38.38 6.18 -30.60
N ARG A 149 -38.18 5.01 -30.01
CA ARG A 149 -36.96 4.67 -29.26
C ARG A 149 -35.81 4.54 -30.25
N THR A 150 -34.59 4.90 -29.85
CA THR A 150 -33.43 4.84 -30.75
C THR A 150 -32.23 4.23 -30.06
N SER A 151 -31.37 3.57 -30.84
CA SER A 151 -30.12 2.99 -30.33
C SER A 151 -29.01 4.02 -30.09
N THR A 152 -29.29 5.31 -30.36
CA THR A 152 -28.33 6.41 -30.14
C THR A 152 -28.39 6.96 -28.73
N TRP A 153 -27.29 7.53 -28.25
CA TRP A 153 -27.11 7.97 -26.88
C TRP A 153 -27.43 9.45 -26.69
N SER A 154 -27.74 9.81 -25.45
CA SER A 154 -27.89 11.20 -25.00
C SER A 154 -27.32 11.32 -23.59
N ASP A 155 -27.05 12.56 -23.15
CA ASP A 155 -26.53 12.87 -21.83
C ASP A 155 -27.62 13.47 -20.92
N ILE A 156 -27.57 13.14 -19.64
CA ILE A 156 -28.49 13.65 -18.63
C ILE A 156 -27.77 13.94 -17.30
N SER A 157 -28.37 14.77 -16.46
CA SER A 157 -27.78 15.13 -15.18
C SER A 157 -27.78 13.97 -14.19
N LYS A 158 -26.67 13.82 -13.45
CA LYS A 158 -26.55 12.89 -12.30
C LYS A 158 -27.68 13.03 -11.27
N ASN A 159 -28.31 14.20 -11.17
CA ASN A 159 -29.37 14.47 -10.20
C ASN A 159 -30.76 14.02 -10.67
N ILE A 160 -30.90 13.44 -11.86
CA ILE A 160 -32.18 12.91 -12.36
C ILE A 160 -32.40 11.50 -11.85
N SER A 161 -33.59 11.25 -11.31
CA SER A 161 -34.04 9.95 -10.81
C SER A 161 -35.32 9.45 -11.52
N LEU A 162 -35.52 9.82 -12.78
CA LEU A 162 -36.79 9.63 -13.51
C LEU A 162 -36.75 8.54 -14.58
N LEU A 163 -35.58 7.97 -14.89
CA LEU A 163 -35.49 6.97 -15.96
C LEU A 163 -36.04 5.62 -15.49
N SER A 164 -36.73 4.92 -16.38
CA SER A 164 -37.49 3.70 -16.05
C SER A 164 -36.66 2.41 -16.10
N GLY A 165 -35.34 2.49 -16.16
CA GLY A 165 -34.50 1.31 -16.18
C GLY A 165 -33.01 1.58 -16.34
N PHE A 166 -32.24 0.49 -16.27
CA PHE A 166 -30.79 0.47 -16.47
C PHE A 166 -30.37 -0.90 -17.02
N VAL A 167 -29.18 -0.98 -17.61
CA VAL A 167 -28.61 -2.25 -18.10
C VAL A 167 -27.41 -2.64 -17.25
N VAL A 168 -27.42 -3.87 -16.76
CA VAL A 168 -26.33 -4.50 -16.02
C VAL A 168 -25.56 -5.41 -16.96
N GLU A 169 -24.25 -5.39 -16.85
CA GLU A 169 -23.34 -6.32 -17.50
C GLU A 169 -22.66 -7.20 -16.44
N TYR A 170 -22.57 -8.49 -16.73
CA TYR A 170 -21.90 -9.49 -15.90
C TYR A 170 -20.81 -10.18 -16.73
N SER A 171 -19.62 -10.33 -16.18
CA SER A 171 -18.62 -11.24 -16.72
C SER A 171 -18.97 -12.68 -16.32
N ALA A 172 -18.86 -13.63 -17.25
CA ALA A 172 -18.96 -15.06 -16.97
C ALA A 172 -17.74 -15.61 -16.21
N GLU A 173 -16.65 -14.84 -16.19
CA GLU A 173 -15.43 -15.14 -15.45
C GLU A 173 -15.39 -14.27 -14.19
N GLU A 174 -15.23 -14.88 -13.02
CA GLU A 174 -14.98 -14.12 -11.80
C GLU A 174 -13.68 -13.32 -12.00
N GLN A 175 -13.77 -12.00 -11.85
CA GLN A 175 -12.59 -11.16 -11.79
C GLN A 175 -11.70 -11.68 -10.67
N THR A 176 -10.44 -12.01 -10.99
CA THR A 176 -9.47 -12.56 -10.05
C THR A 176 -8.36 -11.58 -9.70
N MET A 177 -8.16 -10.56 -10.55
CA MET A 177 -7.16 -9.49 -10.41
C MET A 177 -7.74 -8.17 -10.92
N GLY A 178 -7.09 -7.05 -10.63
CA GLY A 178 -7.54 -5.71 -11.01
C GLY A 178 -8.32 -5.01 -9.90
N LEU A 179 -9.11 -4.01 -10.29
CA LEU A 179 -9.91 -3.18 -9.36
C LEU A 179 -11.18 -3.92 -8.91
N PHE A 180 -11.35 -4.11 -7.60
CA PHE A 180 -12.53 -4.74 -6.99
C PHE A 180 -13.47 -3.73 -6.31
N GLN A 181 -12.93 -2.62 -5.81
CA GLN A 181 -13.70 -1.61 -5.13
C GLN A 181 -13.13 -0.23 -5.41
N TYR A 182 -14.01 0.74 -5.68
CA TYR A 182 -13.63 2.15 -5.76
C TYR A 182 -14.80 3.09 -5.43
N ASP A 183 -14.73 3.72 -4.27
CA ASP A 183 -15.56 4.88 -3.93
C ASP A 183 -14.83 6.17 -4.32
N VAL A 184 -15.20 6.73 -5.47
CA VAL A 184 -14.57 7.94 -6.03
C VAL A 184 -14.66 9.14 -5.08
N ALA A 185 -15.68 9.22 -4.22
CA ALA A 185 -15.86 10.34 -3.31
C ALA A 185 -15.06 10.19 -2.01
N ALA A 186 -14.79 8.95 -1.60
CA ALA A 186 -14.15 8.65 -0.32
C ALA A 186 -12.65 8.33 -0.44
N SER A 187 -12.23 7.73 -1.56
CA SER A 187 -10.82 7.37 -1.81
C SER A 187 -9.97 8.58 -2.20
N PHE A 188 -8.66 8.48 -1.96
CA PHE A 188 -7.71 9.50 -2.41
C PHE A 188 -7.35 9.28 -3.89
N GLU A 189 -7.51 10.32 -4.71
CA GLU A 189 -7.12 10.28 -6.12
C GLU A 189 -5.59 10.44 -6.26
N GLY A 190 -4.93 9.47 -6.90
CA GLY A 190 -3.48 9.41 -7.08
C GLY A 190 -3.04 8.27 -7.99
N TYR A 191 -1.76 7.90 -7.85
CA TYR A 191 -1.16 6.76 -8.56
C TYR A 191 -0.63 5.75 -7.56
N ASN A 192 -0.70 4.47 -7.91
CA ASN A 192 -0.24 3.37 -7.09
C ASN A 192 0.88 2.63 -7.83
N LEU A 193 2.09 2.66 -7.26
CA LEU A 193 3.23 1.88 -7.74
C LEU A 193 3.23 0.53 -7.03
N PHE A 194 3.41 -0.56 -7.77
CA PHE A 194 3.66 -1.87 -7.19
C PHE A 194 4.65 -2.67 -8.02
N ALA A 195 5.46 -3.46 -7.34
CA ALA A 195 6.53 -4.25 -7.92
C ALA A 195 6.43 -5.68 -7.36
N PRO A 196 5.77 -6.61 -8.07
CA PRO A 196 5.61 -7.98 -7.59
C PRO A 196 6.96 -8.68 -7.41
N GLN A 197 7.17 -9.34 -6.27
CA GLN A 197 8.36 -10.17 -6.07
C GLN A 197 8.44 -11.28 -7.13
N ASN A 198 9.65 -11.64 -7.56
CA ASN A 198 9.90 -12.59 -8.66
C ASN A 198 9.29 -12.16 -10.01
N SER A 199 9.01 -10.87 -10.18
CA SER A 199 8.71 -10.27 -11.47
C SER A 199 9.85 -9.38 -11.88
N ASN A 200 10.06 -9.27 -13.19
CA ASN A 200 10.95 -8.31 -13.82
C ASN A 200 10.23 -7.01 -14.23
N ASN A 201 8.96 -6.85 -13.85
CA ASN A 201 8.14 -5.69 -14.21
C ASN A 201 7.72 -4.91 -12.97
N VAL A 202 7.71 -3.59 -13.10
CA VAL A 202 7.15 -2.66 -12.11
C VAL A 202 6.04 -1.87 -12.77
N TYR A 203 4.90 -1.75 -12.08
CA TYR A 203 3.68 -1.17 -12.62
C TYR A 203 3.29 0.08 -11.86
N LEU A 204 2.86 1.10 -12.59
CA LEU A 204 2.18 2.28 -12.06
C LEU A 204 0.76 2.29 -12.59
N ILE A 205 -0.23 2.29 -11.70
CA ILE A 205 -1.65 2.38 -12.05
C ILE A 205 -2.29 3.64 -11.48
N ASP A 206 -3.39 4.09 -12.08
CA ASP A 206 -4.30 5.04 -11.43
C ASP A 206 -5.33 4.33 -10.54
N ASN A 207 -6.16 5.08 -9.80
CA ASN A 207 -7.22 4.48 -8.97
C ASN A 207 -8.28 3.69 -9.75
N TRP A 208 -8.36 3.86 -11.07
CA TRP A 208 -9.25 3.06 -11.93
C TRP A 208 -8.63 1.70 -12.30
N GLY A 209 -7.43 1.40 -11.80
CA GLY A 209 -6.71 0.17 -12.14
C GLY A 209 -6.09 0.19 -13.53
N ARG A 210 -6.03 1.36 -14.19
CA ARG A 210 -5.50 1.48 -15.55
C ARG A 210 -4.01 1.66 -15.49
N LEU A 211 -3.29 0.99 -16.40
CA LEU A 211 -1.85 1.12 -16.53
C LEU A 211 -1.47 2.54 -16.98
N VAL A 212 -0.65 3.21 -16.17
CA VAL A 212 -0.11 4.54 -16.43
C VAL A 212 1.31 4.43 -16.97
N ASN A 213 2.12 3.58 -16.36
CA ASN A 213 3.44 3.22 -16.86
C ASN A 213 3.82 1.80 -16.45
N GLU A 214 4.74 1.21 -17.21
CA GLU A 214 5.33 -0.09 -16.93
C GLU A 214 6.84 -0.02 -17.21
N TRP A 215 7.64 -0.44 -16.24
CA TRP A 215 9.07 -0.65 -16.43
C TRP A 215 9.33 -2.14 -16.58
N VAL A 216 9.71 -2.56 -17.80
CA VAL A 216 10.14 -3.93 -18.09
C VAL A 216 11.67 -3.98 -17.99
N THR A 217 12.18 -4.80 -17.07
CA THR A 217 13.62 -4.86 -16.76
C THR A 217 14.22 -6.23 -17.08
N GLU A 218 15.55 -6.31 -17.01
CA GLU A 218 16.29 -7.57 -17.26
C GLU A 218 16.48 -8.42 -15.99
N SER A 219 16.22 -7.86 -14.81
CA SER A 219 16.50 -8.51 -13.52
C SER A 219 15.25 -8.60 -12.64
N ASP A 220 15.21 -9.60 -11.76
CA ASP A 220 14.09 -9.79 -10.84
C ASP A 220 14.02 -8.69 -9.78
N GLN A 221 12.80 -8.29 -9.46
CA GLN A 221 12.50 -7.32 -8.42
C GLN A 221 12.99 -7.84 -7.07
N GLY A 222 13.73 -6.98 -6.35
CA GLY A 222 14.04 -7.17 -4.94
C GLY A 222 12.81 -6.88 -4.06
N ASN A 223 13.00 -6.22 -2.93
CA ASN A 223 11.91 -6.01 -1.97
C ASN A 223 11.34 -4.59 -1.97
N SER A 224 12.01 -3.64 -2.63
CA SER A 224 11.65 -2.22 -2.59
C SER A 224 11.72 -1.56 -3.96
N ALA A 225 10.76 -0.65 -4.22
CA ALA A 225 10.64 0.15 -5.43
C ALA A 225 10.03 1.53 -5.07
N TYR A 226 10.61 2.58 -5.64
CA TYR A 226 10.27 3.97 -5.38
C TYR A 226 10.00 4.69 -6.70
N LEU A 227 8.92 5.47 -6.74
CA LEU A 227 8.71 6.47 -7.78
C LEU A 227 9.27 7.80 -7.26
N LEU A 228 10.39 8.24 -7.83
CA LEU A 228 11.07 9.48 -7.44
C LEU A 228 10.33 10.71 -7.99
N GLU A 229 10.55 11.89 -7.38
CA GLU A 229 9.88 13.14 -7.77
C GLU A 229 10.13 13.57 -9.23
N ASN A 230 11.25 13.13 -9.82
CA ASN A 230 11.59 13.35 -11.22
C ASN A 230 10.89 12.36 -12.19
N GLY A 231 10.07 11.44 -11.67
CA GLY A 231 9.38 10.40 -12.43
C GLY A 231 10.23 9.15 -12.69
N HIS A 232 11.43 9.05 -12.12
CA HIS A 232 12.27 7.87 -12.26
C HIS A 232 11.81 6.75 -11.32
N LEU A 233 12.08 5.52 -11.71
CA LEU A 233 11.93 4.33 -10.87
C LEU A 233 13.27 4.00 -10.24
N LEU A 234 13.36 4.03 -8.91
CA LEU A 234 14.48 3.46 -8.16
C LEU A 234 14.05 2.14 -7.54
N ARG A 235 14.80 1.07 -7.75
CA ARG A 235 14.42 -0.26 -7.25
C ARG A 235 15.60 -1.07 -6.78
N THR A 236 15.31 -1.99 -5.88
CA THR A 236 16.22 -3.06 -5.49
C THR A 236 16.10 -4.23 -6.46
N VAL A 237 17.18 -4.98 -6.61
CA VAL A 237 17.29 -6.12 -7.51
C VAL A 237 17.88 -7.29 -6.73
N GLN A 238 17.29 -8.47 -6.93
CA GLN A 238 17.78 -9.71 -6.35
C GLN A 238 18.92 -10.28 -7.21
N ILE A 239 20.09 -10.46 -6.61
CA ILE A 239 21.24 -11.14 -7.19
C ILE A 239 21.72 -12.25 -6.24
N ASP A 240 22.19 -13.36 -6.82
CA ASP A 240 22.63 -14.52 -6.04
C ASP A 240 23.91 -14.20 -5.23
N ASN A 241 23.99 -14.78 -4.03
CA ASN A 241 25.17 -14.80 -3.17
C ASN A 241 25.28 -16.17 -2.49
N GLU A 242 26.49 -16.75 -2.44
CA GLU A 242 26.68 -18.11 -1.88
C GLU A 242 26.55 -18.16 -0.35
N ARG A 243 26.79 -17.04 0.35
CA ARG A 243 26.73 -16.93 1.81
C ARG A 243 25.42 -16.30 2.26
N PHE A 244 25.15 -15.08 1.81
CA PHE A 244 23.98 -14.29 2.22
C PHE A 244 22.75 -14.72 1.43
N ALA A 245 22.05 -15.73 1.94
CA ALA A 245 20.89 -16.36 1.28
C ALA A 245 19.63 -16.39 2.16
N ALA A 246 19.60 -15.64 3.26
CA ALA A 246 18.41 -15.47 4.09
C ALA A 246 17.35 -14.63 3.37
N GLY A 247 16.09 -14.68 3.83
CA GLY A 247 14.98 -13.97 3.19
C GLY A 247 15.28 -12.49 2.97
N GLY A 248 14.93 -11.97 1.79
CA GLY A 248 15.06 -10.56 1.44
C GLY A 248 16.43 -10.09 0.99
N TYR A 249 17.37 -11.00 0.70
CA TYR A 249 18.60 -10.68 -0.03
C TYR A 249 18.30 -9.94 -1.34
N THR A 250 19.06 -8.87 -1.63
CA THR A 250 18.95 -8.09 -2.87
C THR A 250 20.31 -7.98 -3.53
N GLY A 251 21.18 -7.10 -3.05
CA GLY A 251 22.57 -6.95 -3.49
C GLY A 251 22.81 -6.00 -4.67
N LYS A 252 21.78 -5.55 -5.38
CA LYS A 252 21.89 -4.51 -6.43
C LYS A 252 20.73 -3.51 -6.35
N ILE A 253 21.00 -2.28 -6.79
CA ILE A 253 20.04 -1.18 -6.96
C ILE A 253 20.11 -0.70 -8.41
N GLU A 254 18.96 -0.35 -8.99
CA GLU A 254 18.84 0.20 -10.33
C GLU A 254 17.92 1.43 -10.33
N GLU A 255 18.26 2.44 -11.13
CA GLU A 255 17.42 3.60 -11.43
C GLU A 255 17.09 3.64 -12.92
N TYR A 256 15.82 3.73 -13.26
CA TYR A 256 15.31 3.84 -14.63
C TYR A 256 14.60 5.18 -14.82
N ASP A 257 14.76 5.80 -16.00
CA ASP A 257 13.92 6.94 -16.37
C ASP A 257 12.48 6.51 -16.70
N TRP A 258 11.61 7.48 -16.97
CA TRP A 258 10.20 7.23 -17.28
C TRP A 258 9.99 6.31 -18.50
N ASP A 259 10.89 6.38 -19.48
CA ASP A 259 10.82 5.63 -20.74
C ASP A 259 11.42 4.21 -20.63
N GLY A 260 11.89 3.83 -19.43
CA GLY A 260 12.46 2.50 -19.16
C GLY A 260 13.94 2.38 -19.51
N ASN A 261 14.67 3.48 -19.67
CA ASN A 261 16.13 3.41 -19.86
C ASN A 261 16.83 3.34 -18.50
N LEU A 262 17.76 2.40 -18.34
CA LEU A 262 18.63 2.32 -17.15
C LEU A 262 19.56 3.54 -17.11
N ILE A 263 19.48 4.32 -16.03
CA ILE A 263 20.26 5.55 -15.81
C ILE A 263 21.37 5.34 -14.78
N TRP A 264 21.13 4.51 -13.77
CA TRP A 264 22.11 4.19 -12.73
C TRP A 264 21.98 2.77 -12.21
N GLU A 265 23.11 2.18 -11.82
CA GLU A 265 23.15 0.92 -11.08
C GLU A 265 24.23 0.96 -10.01
N PHE A 266 24.00 0.23 -8.92
CA PHE A 266 24.97 0.05 -7.84
C PHE A 266 24.86 -1.36 -7.25
N THR A 267 25.97 -2.09 -7.24
CA THR A 267 26.03 -3.46 -6.69
C THR A 267 26.82 -3.45 -5.40
N HIS A 268 26.23 -4.04 -4.37
CA HIS A 268 26.81 -4.20 -3.04
C HIS A 268 26.59 -5.63 -2.54
N SER A 269 27.46 -6.53 -2.99
CA SER A 269 27.42 -7.95 -2.64
C SER A 269 28.83 -8.55 -2.74
N SER A 270 29.25 -9.25 -1.69
CA SER A 270 30.53 -9.95 -1.60
C SER A 270 30.44 -11.14 -0.65
N ASP A 271 31.57 -11.81 -0.39
CA ASP A 271 31.63 -12.89 0.60
C ASP A 271 31.54 -12.39 2.06
N THR A 272 31.59 -11.07 2.29
CA THR A 272 31.62 -10.46 3.62
C THR A 272 30.56 -9.40 3.87
N TYR A 273 29.79 -9.00 2.86
CA TYR A 273 28.66 -8.08 3.02
C TYR A 273 27.65 -8.26 1.89
N MET A 274 26.40 -7.85 2.12
CA MET A 274 25.37 -7.77 1.08
C MET A 274 24.25 -6.82 1.47
N HIS A 275 23.84 -5.95 0.54
CA HIS A 275 22.59 -5.17 0.68
C HIS A 275 21.37 -6.10 0.67
N HIS A 276 20.40 -5.84 1.55
CA HIS A 276 19.13 -6.56 1.62
C HIS A 276 17.94 -5.62 1.80
N HIS A 277 16.76 -6.13 1.43
CA HIS A 277 15.46 -5.51 1.62
C HIS A 277 15.27 -4.10 1.03
N ASP A 278 15.67 -3.05 1.74
CA ASP A 278 15.17 -1.68 1.55
C ASP A 278 16.30 -0.65 1.46
N LEU A 279 15.91 0.56 1.05
CA LEU A 279 16.73 1.74 0.91
C LEU A 279 15.87 2.99 1.14
N ALA A 280 16.48 4.12 1.44
CA ALA A 280 15.79 5.42 1.46
C ALA A 280 16.49 6.39 0.49
N TYR A 281 15.72 7.07 -0.35
CA TYR A 281 16.22 8.11 -1.25
C TYR A 281 16.24 9.46 -0.53
N LEU A 282 17.39 10.14 -0.51
CA LEU A 282 17.57 11.35 0.29
C LEU A 282 17.36 12.61 -0.55
N PRO A 283 16.96 13.75 0.07
CA PRO A 283 16.78 15.02 -0.63
C PRO A 283 18.04 15.55 -1.35
N ASN A 284 19.22 15.11 -0.94
CA ASN A 284 20.49 15.46 -1.59
C ASN A 284 20.79 14.62 -2.84
N GLY A 285 19.96 13.60 -3.15
CA GLY A 285 20.15 12.65 -4.24
C GLY A 285 20.96 11.40 -3.87
N ASN A 286 21.38 11.28 -2.61
CA ASN A 286 22.04 10.08 -2.09
C ASN A 286 21.03 8.99 -1.75
N VAL A 287 21.53 7.79 -1.48
CA VAL A 287 20.72 6.63 -1.11
C VAL A 287 21.26 6.04 0.18
N LEU A 288 20.42 5.97 1.22
CA LEU A 288 20.69 5.16 2.41
C LEU A 288 20.29 3.72 2.14
N ILE A 289 21.16 2.78 2.52
CA ILE A 289 21.04 1.37 2.12
C ILE A 289 21.26 0.50 3.35
N LEU A 290 20.38 -0.48 3.54
CA LEU A 290 20.47 -1.48 4.61
C LEU A 290 21.24 -2.72 4.15
N ALA A 291 22.21 -3.20 4.92
CA ALA A 291 23.02 -4.34 4.53
C ALA A 291 23.43 -5.22 5.70
N TRP A 292 23.77 -6.46 5.38
CA TRP A 292 24.46 -7.38 6.27
C TRP A 292 25.96 -7.22 6.12
N GLU A 293 26.68 -7.37 7.23
CA GLU A 293 28.13 -7.62 7.24
C GLU A 293 28.42 -8.96 7.93
N LEU A 294 29.50 -9.63 7.55
CA LEU A 294 29.90 -10.90 8.17
C LEU A 294 30.71 -10.67 9.45
N LYS A 295 30.34 -11.39 10.51
CA LYS A 295 31.18 -11.63 11.69
C LYS A 295 31.38 -13.13 11.86
N THR A 296 32.64 -13.53 12.03
CA THR A 296 33.00 -14.93 12.27
C THR A 296 32.56 -15.39 13.66
N GLU A 297 32.48 -16.71 13.86
CA GLU A 297 32.23 -17.31 15.18
C GLU A 297 33.17 -16.75 16.27
N GLU A 298 34.46 -16.60 15.97
CA GLU A 298 35.45 -16.10 16.94
C GLU A 298 35.18 -14.64 17.30
N GLU A 299 34.87 -13.79 16.32
CA GLU A 299 34.52 -12.38 16.55
C GLU A 299 33.24 -12.26 17.38
N ALA A 300 32.20 -13.04 17.06
CA ALA A 300 30.93 -13.02 17.79
C ALA A 300 31.07 -13.50 19.23
N ILE A 301 31.77 -14.61 19.47
CA ILE A 301 32.03 -15.10 20.83
C ILE A 301 32.88 -14.10 21.61
N GLN A 302 33.84 -13.44 20.97
CA GLN A 302 34.67 -12.43 21.63
C GLN A 302 33.86 -11.17 22.00
N ALA A 303 32.91 -10.78 21.15
CA ALA A 303 31.93 -9.73 21.42
C ALA A 303 30.88 -10.10 22.49
N GLY A 304 30.93 -11.33 23.01
CA GLY A 304 30.09 -11.82 24.11
C GLY A 304 28.80 -12.52 23.67
N ARG A 305 28.67 -12.89 22.39
CA ARG A 305 27.60 -13.79 21.92
C ARG A 305 27.77 -15.17 22.55
N ASP A 306 26.67 -15.71 23.04
CA ASP A 306 26.54 -17.07 23.53
C ASP A 306 26.85 -18.05 22.38
N PRO A 307 27.87 -18.93 22.51
CA PRO A 307 28.20 -19.92 21.48
C PRO A 307 27.02 -20.83 21.09
N GLU A 308 26.05 -21.05 21.99
CA GLU A 308 24.84 -21.84 21.68
C GLU A 308 23.91 -21.13 20.67
N LYS A 309 24.09 -19.82 20.45
CA LYS A 309 23.31 -18.98 19.52
C LYS A 309 24.02 -18.71 18.19
N LEU A 310 25.00 -19.54 17.82
CA LEU A 310 25.75 -19.47 16.56
C LEU A 310 25.76 -20.84 15.83
N PRO A 311 24.60 -21.43 15.50
CA PRO A 311 24.57 -22.77 14.90
C PRO A 311 25.22 -22.83 13.50
N GLU A 312 25.29 -21.72 12.78
CA GLU A 312 25.97 -21.60 11.48
C GLU A 312 27.47 -21.26 11.58
N GLY A 313 27.99 -20.94 12.78
CA GLY A 313 29.39 -20.52 12.97
C GLY A 313 29.70 -19.11 12.46
N GLU A 314 28.68 -18.27 12.32
CA GLU A 314 28.79 -16.88 11.89
C GLU A 314 27.56 -16.08 12.34
N LEU A 315 27.69 -14.76 12.27
CA LEU A 315 26.64 -13.80 12.56
C LEU A 315 26.65 -12.71 11.50
N TRP A 316 25.47 -12.28 11.07
CA TRP A 316 25.26 -11.24 10.07
C TRP A 316 24.53 -10.06 10.73
N PRO A 317 25.22 -9.20 11.48
CA PRO A 317 24.63 -7.97 11.97
C PRO A 317 24.30 -7.03 10.80
N ASP A 318 23.22 -6.28 10.96
CA ASP A 318 22.86 -5.21 10.05
C ASP A 318 23.82 -4.01 10.21
N TYR A 319 24.01 -3.30 9.11
CA TYR A 319 24.61 -1.98 9.07
C TYR A 319 23.92 -1.14 7.98
N ILE A 320 24.03 0.17 8.10
CA ILE A 320 23.41 1.14 7.19
C ILE A 320 24.51 2.02 6.62
N PHE A 321 24.45 2.32 5.33
CA PHE A 321 25.40 3.21 4.68
C PHE A 321 24.74 4.15 3.67
N GLU A 322 25.31 5.34 3.50
CA GLU A 322 24.88 6.33 2.52
C GLU A 322 25.79 6.31 1.30
N VAL A 323 25.20 6.17 0.11
CA VAL A 323 25.91 6.24 -1.18
C VAL A 323 25.59 7.55 -1.88
N GLU A 324 26.63 8.27 -2.27
CA GLU A 324 26.60 9.32 -3.29
C GLU A 324 26.73 8.67 -4.69
N PRO A 325 25.67 8.65 -5.52
CA PRO A 325 25.71 8.00 -6.83
C PRO A 325 26.73 8.60 -7.79
N THR A 326 27.46 7.75 -8.50
CA THR A 326 28.26 8.13 -9.67
C THR A 326 27.62 7.56 -10.93
N PHE A 327 26.94 8.41 -11.69
CA PHE A 327 26.25 7.97 -12.91
C PHE A 327 27.24 7.60 -14.04
N PRO A 328 26.97 6.55 -14.84
CA PRO A 328 25.78 5.68 -14.78
C PRO A 328 25.96 4.41 -13.91
N SER A 329 27.08 4.24 -13.20
CA SER A 329 27.31 3.03 -12.41
C SER A 329 28.29 3.30 -11.28
N GLY A 330 27.97 2.79 -10.09
CA GLY A 330 28.78 2.94 -8.88
C GLY A 330 28.43 4.17 -8.05
N GLY A 331 29.22 4.43 -7.01
CA GLY A 331 29.01 5.55 -6.10
C GLY A 331 30.08 5.56 -5.01
N ASN A 332 30.11 6.64 -4.23
CA ASN A 332 30.99 6.76 -3.07
C ASN A 332 30.18 6.51 -1.80
N ILE A 333 30.65 5.63 -0.91
CA ILE A 333 30.10 5.52 0.43
C ILE A 333 30.59 6.74 1.23
N VAL A 334 29.66 7.55 1.74
CA VAL A 334 29.97 8.83 2.40
C VAL A 334 29.63 8.84 3.89
N TRP A 335 28.85 7.86 4.35
CA TRP A 335 28.47 7.68 5.76
C TRP A 335 28.14 6.21 6.04
N GLU A 336 28.42 5.72 7.25
CA GLU A 336 28.12 4.34 7.69
C GLU A 336 27.74 4.32 9.17
N TRP A 337 26.87 3.38 9.56
CA TRP A 337 26.52 3.06 10.94
C TRP A 337 26.38 1.53 11.08
N HIS A 338 26.98 0.95 12.11
CA HIS A 338 27.03 -0.49 12.31
C HIS A 338 26.38 -0.87 13.63
N VAL A 339 25.45 -1.84 13.61
CA VAL A 339 24.90 -2.41 14.86
C VAL A 339 26.02 -2.93 15.76
N TRP A 340 27.08 -3.46 15.15
CA TRP A 340 28.23 -4.02 15.84
C TRP A 340 28.91 -3.08 16.85
N ASP A 341 28.83 -1.77 16.64
CA ASP A 341 29.48 -0.78 17.50
C ASP A 341 28.65 -0.42 18.75
N HIS A 342 27.37 -0.83 18.80
CA HIS A 342 26.40 -0.44 19.83
C HIS A 342 25.89 -1.63 20.66
N MET A 343 26.74 -2.63 20.88
CA MET A 343 26.37 -3.88 21.54
C MET A 343 26.59 -3.85 23.07
N ILE A 344 25.78 -4.62 23.78
CA ILE A 344 25.94 -4.93 25.21
C ILE A 344 25.62 -6.42 25.47
N GLN A 345 26.13 -6.98 26.56
CA GLN A 345 25.75 -8.31 27.04
C GLN A 345 26.04 -8.50 28.54
N ASP A 346 25.23 -9.32 29.22
CA ASP A 346 25.43 -9.70 30.62
C ASP A 346 25.68 -11.22 30.80
N PHE A 347 26.06 -11.91 29.72
CA PHE A 347 26.25 -13.36 29.67
C PHE A 347 27.64 -13.80 30.16
N ASP A 348 28.72 -13.21 29.64
CA ASP A 348 30.10 -13.58 29.96
C ASP A 348 30.93 -12.34 30.33
N ALA A 349 31.22 -12.20 31.63
CA ALA A 349 32.00 -11.10 32.18
C ALA A 349 33.48 -11.05 31.75
N THR A 350 33.96 -12.07 31.03
CA THR A 350 35.32 -12.13 30.49
C THR A 350 35.43 -11.69 29.03
N LYS A 351 34.29 -11.43 28.39
CA LYS A 351 34.18 -11.00 26.99
C LYS A 351 33.96 -9.50 26.87
N ASP A 352 34.07 -9.01 25.64
CA ASP A 352 33.81 -7.60 25.34
C ASP A 352 32.31 -7.29 25.56
N ASN A 353 31.97 -6.00 25.56
CA ASN A 353 30.60 -5.50 25.71
C ASN A 353 29.89 -5.91 27.01
N PHE A 354 30.62 -6.41 28.02
CA PHE A 354 29.99 -6.82 29.28
C PHE A 354 29.43 -5.63 30.05
N GLY A 355 28.13 -5.66 30.33
CA GLY A 355 27.39 -4.65 31.09
C GLY A 355 26.00 -5.17 31.46
N VAL A 356 25.27 -4.46 32.32
CA VAL A 356 23.90 -4.85 32.70
C VAL A 356 22.94 -4.37 31.62
N VAL A 357 22.34 -5.30 30.87
CA VAL A 357 21.47 -4.96 29.72
C VAL A 357 20.30 -4.04 30.12
N GLU A 358 19.69 -4.28 31.29
CA GLU A 358 18.57 -3.50 31.82
C GLU A 358 18.90 -2.00 32.06
N ASP A 359 20.17 -1.68 32.29
CA ASP A 359 20.63 -0.32 32.58
C ASP A 359 20.93 0.50 31.31
N HIS A 360 20.93 -0.13 30.14
CA HIS A 360 21.39 0.45 28.87
C HIS A 360 20.38 0.23 27.72
N PRO A 361 19.18 0.83 27.80
CA PRO A 361 18.17 0.71 26.75
C PRO A 361 18.62 1.26 25.38
N GLU A 362 19.66 2.12 25.37
CA GLU A 362 20.31 2.66 24.18
C GLU A 362 21.27 1.69 23.45
N LEU A 363 21.59 0.54 24.07
CA LEU A 363 22.49 -0.48 23.50
C LEU A 363 21.73 -1.77 23.16
N ILE A 364 22.38 -2.60 22.34
CA ILE A 364 21.76 -3.77 21.70
C ILE A 364 22.31 -5.05 22.35
N ASP A 365 21.44 -5.80 23.01
CA ASP A 365 21.82 -7.08 23.61
C ASP A 365 22.22 -8.08 22.51
N VAL A 366 23.53 -8.36 22.37
CA VAL A 366 24.04 -9.31 21.38
C VAL A 366 23.50 -10.72 21.58
N ASN A 367 22.91 -11.01 22.74
CA ASN A 367 22.31 -12.29 23.07
C ASN A 367 20.79 -12.31 22.95
N PHE A 368 20.13 -11.24 22.52
CA PHE A 368 18.71 -11.31 22.25
C PHE A 368 18.43 -12.19 21.00
N HIS A 369 17.36 -12.97 21.09
CA HIS A 369 17.04 -14.03 20.14
C HIS A 369 16.33 -13.48 18.89
N SER A 370 16.75 -13.91 17.70
CA SER A 370 16.07 -13.65 16.42
C SER A 370 15.08 -14.77 16.10
N HIS A 371 13.92 -14.41 15.55
CA HIS A 371 12.88 -15.34 15.09
C HIS A 371 13.20 -16.05 13.74
N GLY A 372 14.34 -15.72 13.12
CA GLY A 372 14.68 -16.14 11.76
C GLY A 372 14.95 -17.63 11.61
N THR A 373 14.70 -18.15 10.41
CA THR A 373 15.08 -19.53 10.03
C THR A 373 16.60 -19.68 9.96
N TYR A 374 17.29 -18.62 9.53
CA TYR A 374 18.75 -18.51 9.54
C TYR A 374 19.14 -17.71 10.79
N VAL A 375 19.80 -18.35 11.76
CA VAL A 375 20.11 -17.70 13.04
C VAL A 375 21.25 -16.68 12.90
N ALA A 376 22.10 -16.86 11.88
CA ALA A 376 23.11 -15.88 11.49
C ALA A 376 22.48 -14.54 11.08
N ASP A 377 21.31 -14.54 10.43
CA ASP A 377 20.55 -13.33 10.11
C ASP A 377 19.87 -12.78 11.37
N TRP A 378 20.55 -11.84 12.01
CA TRP A 378 20.30 -11.53 13.41
C TRP A 378 19.19 -10.49 13.60
N GLN A 379 19.33 -9.30 13.03
CA GLN A 379 18.31 -8.26 13.09
C GLN A 379 17.18 -8.51 12.09
N HIS A 380 17.52 -9.07 10.92
CA HIS A 380 16.63 -9.18 9.77
C HIS A 380 15.96 -7.83 9.47
N GLY A 381 16.75 -6.77 9.32
CA GLY A 381 16.18 -5.47 9.01
C GLY A 381 15.46 -5.50 7.66
N ASN A 382 14.26 -4.91 7.60
CA ASN A 382 13.36 -5.06 6.45
C ASN A 382 12.75 -3.76 5.93
N ALA A 383 13.05 -2.63 6.55
CA ALA A 383 12.60 -1.31 6.11
C ALA A 383 13.47 -0.21 6.72
N ILE A 384 13.66 0.88 5.97
CA ILE A 384 14.40 2.06 6.40
C ILE A 384 13.72 3.33 5.87
N ASP A 385 13.65 4.38 6.70
CA ASP A 385 13.15 5.69 6.30
C ASP A 385 14.00 6.81 6.90
N TYR A 386 14.01 7.98 6.26
CA TYR A 386 14.84 9.12 6.64
C TYR A 386 14.01 10.38 6.89
N ASN A 387 14.18 10.96 8.07
CA ASN A 387 13.58 12.23 8.43
C ASN A 387 14.58 13.38 8.23
N ALA A 388 14.46 14.09 7.11
CA ALA A 388 15.33 15.22 6.78
C ALA A 388 15.22 16.42 7.73
N GLU A 389 14.09 16.60 8.42
CA GLU A 389 13.92 17.71 9.37
C GLU A 389 14.67 17.45 10.69
N LEU A 390 14.74 16.19 11.11
CA LEU A 390 15.41 15.77 12.34
C LEU A 390 16.83 15.24 12.12
N ASP A 391 17.17 14.93 10.87
CA ASP A 391 18.38 14.21 10.44
C ASP A 391 18.52 12.88 11.19
N GLN A 392 17.48 12.06 11.08
CA GLN A 392 17.33 10.78 11.78
C GLN A 392 16.90 9.67 10.82
N ILE A 393 17.32 8.46 11.15
CA ILE A 393 16.92 7.24 10.45
C ILE A 393 16.03 6.42 11.38
N ILE A 394 14.91 5.92 10.86
CA ILE A 394 14.13 4.86 11.47
C ILE A 394 14.36 3.59 10.66
N TYR A 395 14.54 2.47 11.34
CA TYR A 395 14.65 1.20 10.65
C TYR A 395 13.97 0.10 11.45
N SER A 396 13.40 -0.86 10.71
CA SER A 396 12.69 -1.99 11.26
C SER A 396 13.65 -3.12 11.61
N VAL A 397 13.46 -3.74 12.77
CA VAL A 397 14.23 -4.88 13.27
C VAL A 397 13.28 -6.05 13.46
N TRP A 398 13.03 -6.79 12.39
CA TRP A 398 12.05 -7.88 12.36
C TRP A 398 12.38 -8.99 13.37
N GLY A 399 13.67 -9.32 13.51
CA GLY A 399 14.16 -10.36 14.40
C GLY A 399 13.95 -10.04 15.88
N PHE A 400 13.75 -8.76 16.22
CA PHE A 400 13.59 -8.29 17.60
C PHE A 400 12.15 -7.88 17.91
N ASP A 401 11.28 -7.84 16.89
CA ASP A 401 9.97 -7.24 16.98
C ASP A 401 10.03 -5.77 17.45
N GLU A 402 10.97 -5.00 16.90
CA GLU A 402 11.16 -3.58 17.21
C GLU A 402 11.39 -2.74 15.97
N PHE A 403 11.16 -1.43 16.05
CA PHE A 403 11.88 -0.47 15.21
C PHE A 403 12.80 0.38 16.08
N TRP A 404 13.90 0.85 15.51
CA TRP A 404 14.87 1.71 16.18
C TRP A 404 15.02 3.04 15.45
N ILE A 405 15.44 4.07 16.19
CA ILE A 405 15.76 5.39 15.64
C ILE A 405 17.20 5.76 16.03
N ILE A 406 17.98 6.20 15.04
CA ILE A 406 19.39 6.60 15.20
C ILE A 406 19.64 8.01 14.65
N ASP A 407 20.71 8.65 15.12
CA ASP A 407 21.15 9.97 14.65
C ASP A 407 21.95 9.80 13.35
N HIS A 408 21.51 10.46 12.27
CA HIS A 408 22.25 10.46 11.00
C HIS A 408 23.21 11.66 10.89
N SER A 409 23.04 12.68 11.73
CA SER A 409 23.87 13.89 11.67
C SER A 409 25.33 13.71 12.10
N THR A 410 25.71 12.48 12.48
CA THR A 410 27.06 12.06 12.83
C THR A 410 27.96 11.96 11.59
N THR A 411 29.27 12.03 11.77
CA THR A 411 30.20 11.40 10.80
C THR A 411 30.23 9.87 11.00
N SER A 412 30.84 9.10 10.09
CA SER A 412 31.05 7.66 10.30
C SER A 412 31.87 7.34 11.56
N GLU A 413 32.79 8.22 11.97
CA GLU A 413 33.53 8.03 13.21
C GLU A 413 32.70 8.36 14.46
N GLU A 414 31.78 9.31 14.36
CA GLU A 414 30.87 9.63 15.45
C GLU A 414 29.74 8.60 15.56
N SER A 415 29.26 8.04 14.44
CA SER A 415 28.27 6.97 14.42
C SER A 415 28.82 5.72 15.11
N ALA A 416 30.08 5.34 14.88
CA ALA A 416 30.73 4.23 15.58
C ALA A 416 31.02 4.48 17.08
N ALA A 417 30.68 5.66 17.61
CA ALA A 417 30.93 6.06 18.98
C ALA A 417 29.63 6.24 19.78
N HIS A 418 29.77 6.38 21.11
CA HIS A 418 28.66 6.64 22.04
C HIS A 418 28.42 8.15 22.30
N THR A 419 29.08 9.01 21.53
CA THR A 419 29.01 10.48 21.64
C THR A 419 29.29 11.11 20.28
N GLY A 420 28.55 12.17 19.93
CA GLY A 420 28.64 12.82 18.62
C GLY A 420 27.25 13.12 18.08
N GLY A 421 27.19 13.72 16.89
CA GLY A 421 25.92 14.11 16.26
C GLY A 421 25.15 15.20 17.02
N ASN A 422 24.02 15.60 16.45
CA ASN A 422 23.14 16.63 16.98
C ASN A 422 22.47 16.21 18.30
N ARG A 423 22.38 14.90 18.58
CA ARG A 423 21.81 14.37 19.84
C ARG A 423 22.86 14.10 20.91
N GLY A 424 24.15 14.18 20.56
CA GLY A 424 25.25 13.91 21.49
C GLY A 424 25.36 12.45 21.91
N LYS A 425 24.78 11.53 21.12
CA LYS A 425 24.69 10.09 21.38
C LYS A 425 25.56 9.25 20.45
N GLY A 426 26.21 9.87 19.47
CA GLY A 426 26.89 9.11 18.42
C GLY A 426 25.88 8.21 17.70
N GLY A 427 26.20 6.94 17.50
CA GLY A 427 25.28 5.96 16.91
C GLY A 427 24.45 5.15 17.91
N ASP A 428 24.50 5.44 19.21
CA ASP A 428 23.63 4.75 20.17
C ASP A 428 22.15 5.00 19.83
N LEU A 429 21.28 4.05 20.17
CA LEU A 429 19.86 4.16 19.86
C LEU A 429 19.27 5.38 20.56
N LEU A 430 18.67 6.28 19.77
CA LEU A 430 17.88 7.39 20.29
C LEU A 430 16.53 6.91 20.81
N TYR A 431 16.03 5.83 20.19
CA TYR A 431 14.73 5.26 20.47
C TYR A 431 14.64 3.81 20.02
N ARG A 432 13.79 3.03 20.70
CA ARG A 432 13.35 1.71 20.28
C ARG A 432 11.91 1.46 20.75
N TRP A 433 11.12 0.72 20.00
CA TRP A 433 9.76 0.37 20.40
C TRP A 433 9.30 -0.93 19.76
N GLY A 434 8.51 -1.70 20.50
CA GLY A 434 7.89 -2.93 20.01
C GLY A 434 8.00 -4.10 20.99
N ASN A 435 9.21 -4.39 21.48
CA ASN A 435 9.47 -5.55 22.34
C ASN A 435 10.40 -5.21 23.53
N PRO A 436 9.83 -4.75 24.65
CA PRO A 436 10.62 -4.39 25.84
C PRO A 436 11.50 -5.51 26.42
N LEU A 437 11.20 -6.79 26.13
CA LEU A 437 12.03 -7.92 26.56
C LEU A 437 13.44 -7.89 25.96
N ALA A 438 13.60 -7.26 24.80
CA ALA A 438 14.87 -7.14 24.10
C ALA A 438 15.95 -6.43 24.92
N TYR A 439 15.55 -5.61 25.88
CA TYR A 439 16.43 -4.87 26.80
C TYR A 439 15.97 -4.98 28.26
N ARG A 440 15.28 -6.07 28.61
CA ARG A 440 14.85 -6.43 29.98
C ARG A 440 13.92 -5.40 30.65
N ALA A 441 13.13 -4.69 29.86
CA ALA A 441 12.27 -3.60 30.32
C ALA A 441 10.77 -3.94 30.34
N GLY A 442 10.42 -5.22 30.32
CA GLY A 442 9.02 -5.66 30.35
C GLY A 442 8.88 -7.19 30.39
N ALA A 443 7.64 -7.65 30.28
CA ALA A 443 7.23 -9.04 30.20
C ALA A 443 6.70 -9.38 28.79
N LEU A 444 6.34 -10.64 28.57
CA LEU A 444 5.80 -11.12 27.28
C LEU A 444 4.51 -10.39 26.89
N GLU A 445 3.72 -9.97 27.87
CA GLU A 445 2.47 -9.25 27.65
C GLU A 445 2.67 -7.79 27.22
N ASP A 446 3.88 -7.25 27.40
CA ASP A 446 4.22 -5.86 27.04
C ASP A 446 4.66 -5.73 25.56
N GLN A 447 4.88 -6.85 24.87
CA GLN A 447 5.22 -6.87 23.45
C GLN A 447 4.04 -6.36 22.60
N LYS A 448 4.34 -5.36 21.74
CA LYS A 448 3.37 -4.67 20.87
C LYS A 448 3.52 -5.07 19.41
N LEU A 449 4.76 -5.21 18.94
CA LEU A 449 5.06 -5.59 17.56
C LEU A 449 5.33 -7.08 17.45
N PHE A 450 5.04 -7.62 16.27
CA PHE A 450 5.18 -9.04 15.95
C PHE A 450 5.54 -9.15 14.47
N ASN A 451 6.84 -9.24 14.21
CA ASN A 451 7.43 -9.41 12.88
C ASN A 451 7.04 -8.29 11.91
N GLN A 452 7.03 -7.03 12.38
CA GLN A 452 6.56 -5.85 11.67
C GLN A 452 7.36 -5.52 10.40
N HIS A 453 6.77 -4.68 9.56
CA HIS A 453 7.37 -4.08 8.37
C HIS A 453 7.04 -2.60 8.26
N ASN A 454 7.84 -1.89 7.48
CA ASN A 454 7.59 -0.53 7.01
C ASN A 454 7.23 0.52 8.10
N PRO A 455 7.94 0.59 9.25
CA PRO A 455 7.91 1.77 10.10
C PRO A 455 8.51 2.96 9.34
N HIS A 456 7.80 4.07 9.27
CA HIS A 456 8.26 5.31 8.64
C HIS A 456 7.58 6.51 9.28
N TRP A 457 8.19 7.70 9.14
CA TRP A 457 7.53 8.92 9.58
C TRP A 457 6.39 9.28 8.61
N ILE A 458 5.24 9.65 9.15
CA ILE A 458 4.20 10.32 8.38
C ILE A 458 4.75 11.70 7.98
N ALA A 459 4.87 11.93 6.66
CA ALA A 459 5.45 13.16 6.11
C ALA A 459 4.74 14.43 6.61
N SER A 460 5.48 15.55 6.69
CA SER A 460 5.00 16.80 7.29
C SER A 460 3.79 17.43 6.59
N SER A 461 3.49 17.03 5.35
CA SER A 461 2.31 17.46 4.59
C SER A 461 1.06 16.60 4.82
N LEU A 462 1.15 15.51 5.59
CA LEU A 462 0.08 14.53 5.75
C LEU A 462 -0.58 14.59 7.14
N PRO A 463 -1.87 14.21 7.27
CA PRO A 463 -2.52 14.08 8.57
C PRO A 463 -1.78 13.07 9.46
N GLY A 464 -1.38 13.48 10.68
CA GLY A 464 -0.52 12.66 11.55
C GLY A 464 0.98 12.97 11.39
N ALA A 465 1.35 14.02 10.65
CA ALA A 465 2.72 14.49 10.47
C ALA A 465 3.62 14.31 11.70
N GLY A 466 4.75 13.62 11.52
CA GLY A 466 5.74 13.33 12.55
C GLY A 466 5.45 12.10 13.41
N ASN A 467 4.24 11.54 13.36
CA ASN A 467 3.96 10.22 13.94
C ASN A 467 4.63 9.12 13.11
N ILE A 468 4.78 7.94 13.72
CA ILE A 468 5.26 6.75 13.02
C ILE A 468 4.05 5.94 12.55
N LEU A 469 4.05 5.52 11.29
CA LEU A 469 3.12 4.51 10.79
C LEU A 469 3.89 3.21 10.60
N VAL A 470 3.35 2.09 11.07
CA VAL A 470 3.99 0.76 10.99
C VAL A 470 2.97 -0.31 10.64
N PHE A 471 3.39 -1.28 9.82
CA PHE A 471 2.61 -2.47 9.52
C PHE A 471 3.03 -3.61 10.45
N ASN A 472 2.14 -4.05 11.34
CA ASN A 472 2.40 -5.11 12.30
C ASN A 472 1.83 -6.43 11.77
N ASN A 473 2.69 -7.35 11.34
CA ASN A 473 2.29 -8.60 10.67
C ASN A 473 1.50 -9.52 11.61
N GLY A 474 1.84 -9.53 12.91
CA GLY A 474 1.02 -10.17 13.93
C GLY A 474 1.33 -11.65 14.18
N ASN A 475 2.50 -12.13 13.77
CA ASN A 475 2.89 -13.53 13.91
C ASN A 475 3.01 -13.93 15.38
N GLY A 476 2.24 -14.93 15.82
CA GLY A 476 2.34 -15.47 17.18
C GLY A 476 1.83 -14.53 18.28
N ARG A 477 1.18 -13.42 17.90
CA ARG A 477 0.66 -12.45 18.87
C ARG A 477 -0.42 -13.04 19.77
N ILE A 478 -0.57 -12.45 20.97
CA ILE A 478 -1.62 -12.83 21.91
C ILE A 478 -3.00 -12.57 21.27
N GLY A 479 -3.86 -13.58 21.28
CA GLY A 479 -5.20 -13.51 20.66
C GLY A 479 -5.32 -14.15 19.27
N GLY A 480 -4.20 -14.59 18.68
CA GLY A 480 -4.15 -15.25 17.37
C GLY A 480 -3.55 -14.37 16.28
N ASN A 481 -3.20 -15.00 15.16
CA ASN A 481 -2.52 -14.33 14.06
C ASN A 481 -3.48 -13.43 13.25
N TYR A 482 -3.22 -12.13 13.25
CA TYR A 482 -3.87 -11.13 12.39
C TYR A 482 -2.97 -9.89 12.29
N SER A 483 -3.05 -9.17 11.19
CA SER A 483 -2.24 -7.97 10.97
C SER A 483 -2.96 -6.71 11.45
N SER A 484 -2.17 -5.71 11.84
CA SER A 484 -2.63 -4.36 12.17
C SER A 484 -1.78 -3.32 11.46
N VAL A 485 -2.36 -2.14 11.21
CA VAL A 485 -1.59 -0.94 10.87
C VAL A 485 -1.71 0.02 12.03
N GLU A 486 -0.59 0.51 12.53
CA GLU A 486 -0.52 1.25 13.79
C GLU A 486 0.14 2.60 13.58
N GLU A 487 -0.48 3.66 14.12
CA GLU A 487 0.06 5.01 14.15
C GLU A 487 0.49 5.36 15.58
N LEU A 488 1.74 5.78 15.75
CA LEU A 488 2.36 6.04 17.04
C LEU A 488 2.76 7.51 17.16
N THR A 489 2.29 8.16 18.23
CA THR A 489 2.87 9.44 18.66
C THR A 489 4.00 9.16 19.64
N LEU A 490 5.24 9.38 19.24
CA LEU A 490 6.39 9.11 20.10
C LEU A 490 6.56 10.17 21.19
N PRO A 491 6.73 9.79 22.48
CA PRO A 491 7.10 10.72 23.54
C PRO A 491 8.46 11.38 23.27
N SER A 492 8.43 12.64 22.84
CA SER A 492 9.61 13.43 22.48
C SER A 492 9.46 14.89 22.90
N ASP A 493 10.55 15.65 22.81
CA ASP A 493 10.55 17.11 22.99
C ASP A 493 10.12 17.90 21.74
N GLY A 494 9.79 17.21 20.64
CA GLY A 494 9.45 17.79 19.35
C GLY A 494 10.64 18.32 18.54
N PHE A 495 11.88 18.16 19.04
CA PHE A 495 13.12 18.56 18.36
C PHE A 495 14.03 17.37 18.07
N GLY A 496 13.49 16.15 18.10
CA GLY A 496 14.22 14.90 17.83
C GLY A 496 14.91 14.29 19.04
N ASN A 497 14.66 14.78 20.27
CA ASN A 497 15.06 14.07 21.48
C ASN A 497 13.87 13.31 22.06
N TYR A 498 14.07 12.02 22.30
CA TYR A 498 13.06 11.15 22.87
C TYR A 498 13.22 11.03 24.39
N ILE A 499 12.12 10.69 25.08
CA ILE A 499 12.15 10.46 26.52
C ILE A 499 12.78 9.10 26.79
N MET A 500 14.03 9.10 27.27
CA MET A 500 14.71 7.89 27.71
C MET A 500 14.01 7.32 28.96
N PRO A 501 13.71 6.01 29.00
CA PRO A 501 13.15 5.38 30.18
C PRO A 501 14.19 5.26 31.30
N LEU A 502 13.71 5.04 32.53
CA LEU A 502 14.58 4.59 33.61
C LEU A 502 14.98 3.11 33.38
N PRO A 503 16.07 2.64 34.01
CA PRO A 503 16.41 1.22 33.98
C PRO A 503 15.22 0.32 34.36
N GLY A 504 14.97 -0.69 33.54
CA GLY A 504 13.84 -1.62 33.70
C GLY A 504 12.48 -1.09 33.25
N GLU A 505 12.39 0.14 32.73
CA GLU A 505 11.16 0.70 32.15
C GLU A 505 11.21 0.72 30.61
N ALA A 506 10.07 0.50 29.96
CA ALA A 506 9.96 0.49 28.52
C ALA A 506 9.84 1.91 27.93
N PHE A 507 10.33 2.11 26.71
CA PHE A 507 9.94 3.26 25.90
C PHE A 507 8.43 3.24 25.62
N GLY A 508 7.79 4.41 25.68
CA GLY A 508 6.39 4.58 25.27
C GLY A 508 6.22 4.61 23.74
N PRO A 509 5.05 5.01 23.22
CA PRO A 509 3.80 5.05 23.95
C PRO A 509 3.36 3.63 24.35
N GLU A 510 2.51 3.53 25.37
CA GLU A 510 1.95 2.23 25.78
C GLU A 510 0.96 1.67 24.74
N GLU A 511 0.24 2.56 24.05
CA GLU A 511 -0.77 2.22 23.06
C GLU A 511 -0.65 3.13 21.82
N PRO A 512 -1.00 2.62 20.63
CA PRO A 512 -1.03 3.44 19.42
C PRO A 512 -2.10 4.54 19.50
N THR A 513 -1.84 5.63 18.81
CA THR A 513 -2.79 6.76 18.68
C THR A 513 -3.93 6.43 17.72
N TRP A 514 -3.65 5.58 16.72
CA TRP A 514 -4.65 5.00 15.83
C TRP A 514 -4.22 3.59 15.43
N MET A 515 -5.20 2.70 15.24
CA MET A 515 -4.97 1.33 14.79
C MET A 515 -6.07 0.92 13.83
N TYR A 516 -5.68 0.29 12.73
CA TYR A 516 -6.57 -0.48 11.88
C TYR A 516 -6.38 -1.98 12.10
N VAL A 517 -7.48 -2.66 12.35
CA VAL A 517 -7.65 -4.11 12.33
C VAL A 517 -8.91 -4.40 11.52
N ALA A 518 -8.90 -5.45 10.71
CA ALA A 518 -10.11 -5.84 9.98
C ALA A 518 -11.16 -6.42 10.93
N GLU A 519 -12.43 -6.35 10.52
CA GLU A 519 -13.54 -6.91 11.29
C GLU A 519 -14.25 -7.99 10.45
N PRO A 520 -14.09 -9.29 10.78
CA PRO A 520 -13.31 -9.83 11.90
C PRO A 520 -11.78 -9.90 11.60
N PRO A 521 -10.90 -9.90 12.63
CA PRO A 521 -9.44 -9.76 12.45
C PRO A 521 -8.80 -10.76 11.49
N GLU A 522 -9.27 -12.01 11.48
CA GLU A 522 -8.77 -13.08 10.62
C GLU A 522 -8.94 -12.82 9.11
N THR A 523 -9.74 -11.82 8.72
CA THR A 523 -9.91 -11.43 7.31
C THR A 523 -8.76 -10.59 6.78
N PHE A 524 -7.82 -10.18 7.64
CA PHE A 524 -6.61 -9.47 7.27
C PHE A 524 -5.41 -10.02 8.04
N TYR A 525 -4.60 -10.82 7.34
CA TYR A 525 -3.39 -11.38 7.89
C TYR A 525 -2.32 -11.55 6.81
N ALA A 526 -1.25 -10.78 6.91
CA ALA A 526 -0.04 -10.89 6.09
C ALA A 526 1.13 -11.29 6.99
N ALA A 527 1.56 -12.55 6.89
CA ALA A 527 2.58 -13.11 7.77
C ALA A 527 4.01 -12.56 7.54
N PHE A 528 4.25 -11.91 6.40
CA PHE A 528 5.54 -11.35 6.00
C PHE A 528 5.32 -10.23 4.98
N ILE A 529 6.39 -9.48 4.65
CA ILE A 529 6.38 -8.29 3.78
C ILE A 529 5.26 -7.33 4.20
N SER A 530 4.71 -6.54 3.27
CA SER A 530 3.60 -5.60 3.48
C SER A 530 4.02 -4.23 3.99
N GLY A 531 3.10 -3.28 3.90
CA GLY A 531 3.35 -1.89 4.27
C GLY A 531 2.08 -1.06 4.23
N ALA A 532 2.18 0.19 4.67
CA ALA A 532 1.06 1.12 4.67
C ALA A 532 1.57 2.54 4.42
N SER A 533 0.73 3.42 3.90
CA SER A 533 1.08 4.82 3.72
C SER A 533 -0.14 5.72 3.92
N ARG A 534 0.04 6.78 4.71
CA ARG A 534 -0.98 7.80 4.96
C ARG A 534 -1.22 8.64 3.71
N GLN A 535 -2.47 8.87 3.37
CA GLN A 535 -2.89 9.67 2.22
C GLN A 535 -3.27 11.11 2.63
N PRO A 536 -3.21 12.10 1.71
CA PRO A 536 -3.53 13.50 2.01
C PRO A 536 -4.95 13.76 2.53
N ASN A 537 -5.93 12.94 2.15
CA ASN A 537 -7.31 13.02 2.68
C ASN A 537 -7.46 12.43 4.09
N GLY A 538 -6.39 11.85 4.66
CA GLY A 538 -6.37 11.21 5.97
C GLY A 538 -6.63 9.71 5.96
N ASN A 539 -6.94 9.12 4.81
CA ASN A 539 -7.07 7.68 4.63
C ASN A 539 -5.69 6.99 4.67
N THR A 540 -5.67 5.67 4.78
CA THR A 540 -4.45 4.87 4.77
C THR A 540 -4.53 3.85 3.63
N LEU A 541 -3.56 3.91 2.72
CA LEU A 541 -3.34 2.88 1.70
C LEU A 541 -2.52 1.75 2.33
N ILE A 542 -2.92 0.51 2.12
CA ILE A 542 -2.35 -0.68 2.75
C ILE A 542 -2.02 -1.70 1.66
N CYS A 543 -0.80 -2.22 1.68
CA CYS A 543 -0.36 -3.33 0.85
C CYS A 543 -0.25 -4.58 1.72
N SER A 544 -1.11 -5.57 1.46
CA SER A 544 -1.04 -6.93 2.01
C SER A 544 -0.27 -7.80 1.02
N GLY A 545 1.05 -7.83 1.17
CA GLY A 545 1.96 -8.37 0.17
C GLY A 545 1.73 -9.85 -0.18
N PRO A 546 1.63 -10.79 0.79
CA PRO A 546 1.51 -12.22 0.48
C PRO A 546 0.23 -12.58 -0.29
N GLN A 547 -0.79 -11.73 -0.21
CA GLN A 547 -2.07 -11.90 -0.91
C GLN A 547 -2.14 -11.11 -2.22
N GLY A 548 -1.13 -10.30 -2.54
CA GLY A 548 -1.18 -9.40 -3.70
C GLY A 548 -2.31 -8.38 -3.60
N LYS A 549 -2.63 -7.89 -2.39
CA LYS A 549 -3.81 -7.05 -2.17
C LYS A 549 -3.43 -5.64 -1.75
N LEU A 550 -3.85 -4.66 -2.53
CA LEU A 550 -3.76 -3.23 -2.20
C LEU A 550 -5.16 -2.73 -1.83
N PHE A 551 -5.29 -1.97 -0.75
CA PHE A 551 -6.59 -1.42 -0.37
C PHE A 551 -6.45 -0.13 0.44
N GLU A 552 -7.43 0.75 0.33
CA GLU A 552 -7.47 2.02 1.06
C GLU A 552 -8.59 1.98 2.10
N VAL A 553 -8.28 2.45 3.31
CA VAL A 553 -9.25 2.58 4.41
C VAL A 553 -9.35 4.02 4.90
N THR A 554 -10.55 4.45 5.27
CA THR A 554 -10.77 5.74 5.91
C THR A 554 -10.17 5.78 7.32
N SER A 555 -10.10 6.98 7.92
CA SER A 555 -9.63 7.14 9.31
C SER A 555 -10.47 6.37 10.34
N VAL A 556 -11.68 5.92 9.99
CA VAL A 556 -12.55 5.09 10.83
C VAL A 556 -12.54 3.60 10.44
N GLY A 557 -11.70 3.21 9.47
CA GLY A 557 -11.48 1.82 9.08
C GLY A 557 -12.42 1.28 7.99
N GLU A 558 -13.20 2.14 7.32
CA GLU A 558 -14.04 1.73 6.20
C GLU A 558 -13.19 1.57 4.94
N LYS A 559 -13.25 0.39 4.30
CA LYS A 559 -12.55 0.18 3.03
C LYS A 559 -13.28 0.92 1.91
N VAL A 560 -12.53 1.71 1.14
CA VAL A 560 -13.07 2.58 0.07
C VAL A 560 -12.44 2.29 -1.29
N TRP A 561 -11.29 1.61 -1.33
CA TRP A 561 -10.65 1.17 -2.56
C TRP A 561 -10.00 -0.20 -2.36
N GLU A 562 -10.01 -1.05 -3.39
CA GLU A 562 -9.38 -2.37 -3.36
C GLU A 562 -8.93 -2.78 -4.77
N TYR A 563 -7.67 -3.21 -4.87
CA TYR A 563 -7.06 -3.73 -6.08
C TYR A 563 -6.27 -5.01 -5.75
N ILE A 564 -6.42 -6.03 -6.60
CA ILE A 564 -5.70 -7.30 -6.51
C ILE A 564 -4.68 -7.36 -7.64
N VAL A 565 -3.41 -7.55 -7.28
CA VAL A 565 -2.24 -7.59 -8.16
C VAL A 565 -2.11 -8.92 -8.87
#